data_AF-A0A9N9CP87-F1
#
_entry.id   AF-A0A9N9CP87-F1
#
_cell.length_a   1.000
_cell.length_b   1.000
_cell.length_c   1.000
_cell.angle_alpha   90.00
_cell.angle_beta   90.00
_cell.angle_gamma   90.00
#
_symmetry.space_group_name_H-M   'P 1'
#
loop_
_entity.id
_entity.type
_entity.pdbx_description
1 polymer ?
#
loop_
_entity_poly.entity_id
_entity_poly.type
_entity_poly.pdbx_seq_one_letter_code
_entity_poly.pdbx_strand_id
1 'polypeptide(L)'
;MNIPENASKLSLDEIYDKMKGCIYGAALGDAIGLAAEFMSKAAARKLYGIGPIAFGSEKGYEFYIDQHRGRWDDGDWTDDMDQQLLIIDSLTATNGLFNSRDFARRLHKWVNHGYPELDNKPPNGLGLTVGSVLEHPKFESKPHRAAWDVWVKFDRNMAANGALMRTAILGVPSFWDEKQVIKQTLQATKVTHADPRCCISSIIVTILISRLLKDNMQEVLPDLDDETKGEILKWTQSGNPDNRPDFDIDSGDPPSTTKARSVNKDTTKKKNIISKVINKVGDSLKGKRSEKRSEWSNYGRKSKDQSKHKSREDAKIPENLPPGIETYGADPVILSLTRAVVDRYKFIVNSTPVEQQPDGPQNSRALKTDIGEKALLQHCFPENLTALKLDESSSIGYVYKCLGSALYCFTRNLNQQSDEGEAFKKIITELALEAGDSDTNATVAGALLGARIGFKKLPKSWVEGLKFNSWLEDRVNGLWAIISGKEDWVEVDDEILQS
;
A
#
# COMPACT_ATOMS: atom_id res chain seq x y z
N MET A 1 6.96 22.30 -6.57
CA MET A 1 7.46 22.16 -5.18
C MET A 1 8.96 22.47 -5.06
N ASN A 2 9.74 22.28 -6.14
CA ASN A 2 11.18 22.59 -6.27
C ASN A 2 12.06 21.93 -5.20
N ILE A 3 12.81 20.89 -5.59
CA ILE A 3 13.78 20.23 -4.72
C ILE A 3 14.91 21.23 -4.38
N PRO A 4 15.16 21.53 -3.10
CA PRO A 4 16.26 22.43 -2.69
C PRO A 4 17.64 21.90 -3.12
N GLU A 5 18.60 22.80 -3.40
CA GLU A 5 19.95 22.45 -3.89
C GLU A 5 20.75 21.50 -2.98
N ASN A 6 20.41 21.40 -1.69
CA ASN A 6 21.08 20.51 -0.72
C ASN A 6 20.13 19.45 -0.13
N ALA A 7 19.02 19.18 -0.81
CA ALA A 7 18.03 18.20 -0.36
C ALA A 7 18.55 16.75 -0.41
N SER A 8 19.47 16.45 -1.33
CA SER A 8 20.02 15.13 -1.60
C SER A 8 21.46 15.21 -2.08
N LYS A 9 22.21 14.12 -1.93
CA LYS A 9 23.50 13.90 -2.61
C LYS A 9 23.33 13.33 -4.02
N LEU A 10 22.11 12.92 -4.38
CA LEU A 10 21.75 12.39 -5.69
C LEU A 10 21.45 13.51 -6.68
N SER A 11 21.73 13.24 -7.95
CA SER A 11 21.20 14.02 -9.08
C SER A 11 19.67 13.91 -9.17
N LEU A 12 19.04 14.83 -9.91
CA LEU A 12 17.60 14.77 -10.17
C LEU A 12 17.20 13.48 -10.88
N ASP A 13 18.03 12.96 -11.80
CA ASP A 13 17.76 11.75 -12.56
C ASP A 13 17.80 10.52 -11.65
N GLU A 14 18.72 10.47 -10.69
CA GLU A 14 18.79 9.41 -9.70
C GLU A 14 17.61 9.46 -8.72
N ILE A 15 17.17 10.66 -8.31
CA ILE A 15 15.96 10.82 -7.50
C ILE A 15 14.73 10.35 -8.29
N TYR A 16 14.62 10.73 -9.55
CA TYR A 16 13.54 10.30 -10.44
C TYR A 16 13.55 8.77 -10.61
N ASP A 17 14.71 8.17 -10.87
CA ASP A 17 14.88 6.73 -11.02
C ASP A 17 14.47 5.97 -9.76
N LYS A 18 14.81 6.48 -8.56
CA LYS A 18 14.36 5.91 -7.28
C LYS A 18 12.87 6.10 -7.02
N MET A 19 12.31 7.27 -7.33
CA MET A 19 10.86 7.51 -7.22
C MET A 19 10.08 6.55 -8.12
N LYS A 20 10.50 6.46 -9.39
CA LYS A 20 9.89 5.56 -10.36
C LYS A 20 10.07 4.10 -9.94
N GLY A 21 11.23 3.75 -9.40
CA GLY A 21 11.49 2.44 -8.81
C GLY A 21 10.56 2.12 -7.65
N CYS A 22 10.25 3.08 -6.77
CA CYS A 22 9.27 2.92 -5.69
C CYS A 22 7.88 2.54 -6.23
N ILE A 23 7.39 3.30 -7.21
CA ILE A 23 6.04 3.12 -7.78
C ILE A 23 5.96 1.80 -8.57
N TYR A 24 6.90 1.54 -9.47
CA TYR A 24 6.93 0.32 -10.25
C TYR A 24 7.22 -0.92 -9.40
N GLY A 25 8.09 -0.79 -8.39
CA GLY A 25 8.34 -1.86 -7.45
C GLY A 25 7.08 -2.27 -6.69
N ALA A 26 6.25 -1.29 -6.27
CA ALA A 26 4.94 -1.55 -5.68
C ALA A 26 4.01 -2.26 -6.66
N ALA A 27 3.86 -1.73 -7.88
CA ALA A 27 2.99 -2.31 -8.92
C ALA A 27 3.38 -3.75 -9.28
N LEU A 28 4.68 -4.03 -9.41
CA LEU A 28 5.20 -5.38 -9.67
C LEU A 28 4.98 -6.33 -8.50
N GLY A 29 5.22 -5.84 -7.27
CA GLY A 29 4.98 -6.61 -6.06
C GLY A 29 3.51 -7.01 -5.92
N ASP A 30 2.60 -6.07 -6.09
CA ASP A 30 1.15 -6.27 -6.11
C ASP A 30 0.76 -7.32 -7.18
N ALA A 31 1.07 -7.04 -8.45
CA ALA A 31 0.67 -7.89 -9.57
C ALA A 31 1.15 -9.35 -9.43
N ILE A 32 2.38 -9.55 -8.92
CA ILE A 32 2.95 -10.89 -8.73
C ILE A 32 2.46 -11.55 -7.46
N GLY A 33 2.26 -10.77 -6.39
CA GLY A 33 1.73 -11.26 -5.12
C GLY A 33 0.30 -11.81 -5.24
N LEU A 34 -0.51 -11.28 -6.18
CA LEU A 34 -1.83 -11.84 -6.52
C LEU A 34 -1.78 -13.34 -6.88
N ALA A 35 -0.63 -13.84 -7.38
CA ALA A 35 -0.47 -15.24 -7.74
C ALA A 35 -0.76 -16.21 -6.59
N ALA A 36 -0.47 -15.82 -5.34
CA ALA A 36 -0.58 -16.67 -4.15
C ALA A 36 -1.56 -16.13 -3.08
N GLU A 37 -2.28 -15.06 -3.38
CA GLU A 37 -3.13 -14.36 -2.41
C GLU A 37 -4.21 -15.30 -1.86
N PHE A 38 -4.43 -15.21 -0.56
CA PHE A 38 -5.32 -16.02 0.26
C PHE A 38 -5.07 -17.54 0.25
N MET A 39 -3.95 -17.99 -0.31
CA MET A 39 -3.53 -19.39 -0.18
C MET A 39 -2.84 -19.66 1.16
N SER A 40 -2.84 -20.93 1.56
CA SER A 40 -1.80 -21.40 2.47
C SER A 40 -0.47 -21.53 1.72
N LYS A 41 0.64 -21.41 2.44
CA LYS A 41 1.98 -21.65 1.88
C LYS A 41 2.06 -23.02 1.23
N ALA A 42 1.48 -24.05 1.85
CA ALA A 42 1.42 -25.40 1.29
C ALA A 42 0.69 -25.46 -0.07
N ALA A 43 -0.44 -24.75 -0.21
CA ALA A 43 -1.18 -24.69 -1.47
C ALA A 43 -0.41 -23.92 -2.55
N ALA A 44 0.23 -22.80 -2.20
CA ALA A 44 1.10 -22.06 -3.12
C ALA A 44 2.27 -22.92 -3.61
N ARG A 45 2.95 -23.66 -2.70
CA ARG A 45 4.03 -24.59 -3.07
C ARG A 45 3.56 -25.72 -3.97
N LYS A 46 2.33 -26.23 -3.78
CA LYS A 46 1.74 -27.23 -4.67
C LYS A 46 1.56 -26.71 -6.11
N LEU A 47 1.25 -25.43 -6.29
CA LEU A 47 0.96 -24.85 -7.61
C LEU A 47 2.18 -24.25 -8.31
N TYR A 48 3.12 -23.72 -7.55
CA TYR A 48 4.24 -22.92 -8.06
C TYR A 48 5.61 -23.46 -7.64
N GLY A 49 5.66 -24.48 -6.78
CA GLY A 49 6.91 -25.05 -6.28
C GLY A 49 7.75 -23.99 -5.57
N ILE A 50 8.93 -23.71 -6.12
CA ILE A 50 9.83 -22.64 -5.65
C ILE A 50 9.88 -21.44 -6.61
N GLY A 51 8.96 -21.38 -7.57
CA GLY A 51 9.00 -20.46 -8.70
C GLY A 51 9.89 -20.97 -9.84
N PRO A 52 10.20 -20.09 -10.82
CA PRO A 52 9.66 -18.75 -10.97
C PRO A 52 8.15 -18.77 -11.31
N ILE A 53 7.43 -17.71 -10.93
CA ILE A 53 6.07 -17.46 -11.40
C ILE A 53 6.18 -16.82 -12.79
N ALA A 54 5.38 -17.26 -13.76
CA ALA A 54 5.38 -16.63 -15.08
C ALA A 54 4.77 -15.23 -14.99
N PHE A 55 5.46 -14.23 -15.54
CA PHE A 55 4.99 -12.85 -15.57
C PHE A 55 5.64 -12.08 -16.72
N GLY A 56 4.86 -11.30 -17.47
CA GLY A 56 5.31 -10.67 -18.72
C GLY A 56 5.87 -11.69 -19.71
N SER A 57 7.06 -11.44 -20.23
CA SER A 57 7.75 -12.36 -21.15
C SER A 57 8.50 -13.51 -20.45
N GLU A 58 8.57 -13.51 -19.11
CA GLU A 58 9.28 -14.54 -18.36
C GLU A 58 8.52 -15.86 -18.26
N LYS A 59 9.25 -16.94 -18.51
CA LYS A 59 8.74 -18.30 -18.38
C LYS A 59 8.73 -18.72 -16.92
N GLY A 60 7.66 -19.40 -16.53
CA GLY A 60 7.51 -19.95 -15.19
C GLY A 60 6.18 -20.67 -15.05
N TYR A 61 5.73 -20.81 -13.81
CA TYR A 61 4.40 -21.31 -13.53
C TYR A 61 3.36 -20.21 -13.78
N GLU A 62 2.48 -20.40 -14.77
CA GLU A 62 1.32 -19.53 -15.02
C GLU A 62 0.44 -19.35 -13.78
N PHE A 63 -0.25 -18.21 -13.67
CA PHE A 63 -1.17 -17.93 -12.58
C PHE A 63 -2.28 -18.98 -12.52
N TYR A 64 -2.53 -19.51 -11.32
CA TYR A 64 -3.65 -20.39 -11.09
C TYR A 64 -4.94 -19.57 -11.01
N ILE A 65 -5.83 -19.78 -11.99
CA ILE A 65 -7.10 -19.06 -12.08
C ILE A 65 -8.17 -19.76 -11.24
N ASP A 66 -8.58 -19.11 -10.15
CA ASP A 66 -9.71 -19.51 -9.32
C ASP A 66 -10.75 -18.36 -9.21
N GLN A 67 -11.70 -18.50 -8.29
CA GLN A 67 -12.72 -17.48 -8.05
C GLN A 67 -12.12 -16.12 -7.66
N HIS A 68 -10.99 -16.11 -6.95
CA HIS A 68 -10.34 -14.91 -6.49
C HIS A 68 -9.55 -14.26 -7.62
N ARG A 69 -8.55 -14.96 -8.18
CA ARG A 69 -7.67 -14.39 -9.24
C ARG A 69 -8.41 -14.14 -10.55
N GLY A 70 -9.45 -14.90 -10.86
CA GLY A 70 -10.25 -14.74 -12.09
C GLY A 70 -11.03 -13.42 -12.19
N ARG A 71 -10.87 -12.52 -11.21
CA ARG A 71 -11.37 -11.14 -11.23
C ARG A 71 -10.46 -10.16 -11.97
N TRP A 72 -9.20 -10.56 -12.22
CA TRP A 72 -8.17 -9.76 -12.88
C TRP A 72 -7.72 -10.44 -14.18
N ASP A 73 -7.17 -9.64 -15.08
CA ASP A 73 -6.50 -10.11 -16.30
C ASP A 73 -4.99 -10.28 -16.05
N ASP A 74 -4.29 -10.95 -16.95
CA ASP A 74 -2.83 -11.09 -16.87
C ASP A 74 -2.16 -9.71 -16.85
N GLY A 75 -1.20 -9.52 -15.93
CA GLY A 75 -0.46 -8.27 -15.76
C GLY A 75 -1.20 -7.16 -15.00
N ASP A 76 -2.41 -7.41 -14.50
CA ASP A 76 -3.11 -6.50 -13.59
C ASP A 76 -2.46 -6.43 -12.20
N TRP A 77 -2.77 -5.35 -11.50
CA TRP A 77 -2.58 -5.14 -10.07
C TRP A 77 -3.93 -5.07 -9.32
N THR A 78 -3.90 -5.08 -7.99
CA THR A 78 -5.08 -5.11 -7.10
C THR A 78 -5.41 -3.72 -6.53
N ASP A 79 -6.13 -3.67 -5.40
CA ASP A 79 -6.45 -2.41 -4.74
C ASP A 79 -5.26 -1.72 -4.08
N ASP A 80 -4.18 -2.44 -3.83
CA ASP A 80 -2.93 -1.92 -3.30
C ASP A 80 -2.39 -0.80 -4.20
N MET A 81 -2.16 -1.10 -5.48
CA MET A 81 -1.68 -0.13 -6.44
C MET A 81 -2.75 0.89 -6.82
N ASP A 82 -4.02 0.48 -7.01
CA ASP A 82 -5.12 1.40 -7.32
C ASP A 82 -5.24 2.50 -6.24
N GLN A 83 -5.17 2.13 -4.96
CA GLN A 83 -5.26 3.10 -3.87
C GLN A 83 -3.98 3.92 -3.69
N GLN A 84 -2.80 3.38 -4.04
CA GLN A 84 -1.58 4.18 -4.12
C GLN A 84 -1.67 5.24 -5.24
N LEU A 85 -2.25 4.88 -6.38
CA LEU A 85 -2.53 5.81 -7.48
C LEU A 85 -3.50 6.91 -7.06
N LEU A 86 -4.49 6.64 -6.20
CA LEU A 86 -5.39 7.68 -5.68
C LEU A 86 -4.64 8.69 -4.80
N ILE A 87 -3.59 8.24 -4.09
CA ILE A 87 -2.68 9.12 -3.34
C ILE A 87 -1.84 9.97 -4.31
N ILE A 88 -1.27 9.37 -5.36
CA ILE A 88 -0.51 10.08 -6.41
C ILE A 88 -1.38 11.14 -7.10
N ASP A 89 -2.61 10.78 -7.43
CA ASP A 89 -3.62 11.65 -8.02
C ASP A 89 -3.99 12.81 -7.08
N SER A 90 -4.13 12.53 -5.78
CA SER A 90 -4.37 13.56 -4.78
C SER A 90 -3.18 14.52 -4.72
N LEU A 91 -1.95 14.01 -4.56
CA LEU A 91 -0.71 14.79 -4.52
C LEU A 91 -0.59 15.68 -5.76
N THR A 92 -0.76 15.11 -6.96
CA THR A 92 -0.68 15.86 -8.22
C THR A 92 -1.72 16.99 -8.26
N ALA A 93 -2.95 16.73 -7.80
CA ALA A 93 -4.03 17.73 -7.78
C ALA A 93 -3.87 18.84 -6.73
N THR A 94 -2.91 18.70 -5.82
CA THR A 94 -2.67 19.62 -4.70
C THR A 94 -1.21 20.07 -4.64
N ASN A 95 -0.54 20.14 -5.80
CA ASN A 95 0.84 20.63 -5.94
C ASN A 95 1.85 19.86 -5.06
N GLY A 96 1.60 18.56 -4.91
CA GLY A 96 2.37 17.55 -4.21
C GLY A 96 2.26 17.59 -2.68
N LEU A 97 1.27 18.31 -2.16
CA LEU A 97 0.93 18.30 -0.73
C LEU A 97 -0.33 17.48 -0.49
N PHE A 98 -0.27 16.41 0.29
CA PHE A 98 -1.40 15.51 0.48
C PHE A 98 -2.64 16.21 1.09
N ASN A 99 -3.85 15.78 0.68
CA ASN A 99 -5.12 16.29 1.19
C ASN A 99 -6.07 15.13 1.54
N SER A 100 -6.38 14.99 2.82
CA SER A 100 -7.16 13.87 3.36
C SER A 100 -8.57 13.79 2.78
N ARG A 101 -9.23 14.94 2.58
CA ARG A 101 -10.59 15.00 2.03
C ARG A 101 -10.62 14.71 0.54
N ASP A 102 -9.59 15.14 -0.19
CA ASP A 102 -9.46 14.84 -1.63
C ASP A 102 -9.26 13.34 -1.84
N PHE A 103 -8.33 12.74 -1.11
CA PHE A 103 -8.13 11.30 -1.12
C PHE A 103 -9.39 10.53 -0.69
N ALA A 104 -10.11 10.97 0.36
CA ALA A 104 -11.36 10.34 0.78
C ALA A 104 -12.42 10.35 -0.35
N ARG A 105 -12.62 11.49 -1.02
CA ARG A 105 -13.56 11.60 -2.16
C ARG A 105 -13.13 10.71 -3.33
N ARG A 106 -11.83 10.64 -3.63
CA ARG A 106 -11.27 9.77 -4.67
C ARG A 106 -11.47 8.29 -4.34
N LEU A 107 -11.20 7.87 -3.11
CA LEU A 107 -11.41 6.51 -2.64
C LEU A 107 -12.88 6.11 -2.70
N HIS A 108 -13.78 6.98 -2.25
CA HIS A 108 -15.22 6.73 -2.34
C HIS A 108 -15.70 6.64 -3.80
N LYS A 109 -15.19 7.49 -4.69
CA LYS A 109 -15.48 7.40 -6.13
C LYS A 109 -14.96 6.08 -6.73
N TRP A 110 -13.73 5.70 -6.43
CA TRP A 110 -13.12 4.46 -6.92
C TRP A 110 -13.90 3.23 -6.48
N VAL A 111 -14.32 3.12 -5.22
CA VAL A 111 -15.13 1.97 -4.75
C VAL A 111 -16.49 1.85 -5.47
N ASN A 112 -17.03 2.95 -6.00
CA ASN A 112 -18.29 2.93 -6.73
C ASN A 112 -18.12 2.70 -8.25
N HIS A 113 -16.97 3.04 -8.82
CA HIS A 113 -16.81 3.18 -10.28
C HIS A 113 -15.53 2.57 -10.87
N GLY A 114 -14.56 2.19 -10.05
CA GLY A 114 -13.20 1.88 -10.48
C GLY A 114 -12.50 3.10 -11.08
N TYR A 115 -11.36 2.85 -11.74
CA TYR A 115 -10.72 3.83 -12.61
C TYR A 115 -11.28 3.75 -14.04
N PRO A 116 -11.78 4.85 -14.61
CA PRO A 116 -12.20 4.88 -16.00
C PRO A 116 -11.10 4.49 -16.98
N GLU A 117 -9.85 4.87 -16.68
CA GLU A 117 -8.66 4.60 -17.49
C GLU A 117 -8.19 3.15 -17.44
N LEU A 118 -8.64 2.37 -16.45
CA LEU A 118 -8.36 0.94 -16.34
C LEU A 118 -9.54 0.15 -16.93
N ASP A 119 -9.97 0.52 -18.13
CA ASP A 119 -11.09 -0.09 -18.87
C ASP A 119 -12.42 -0.17 -18.11
N ASN A 120 -12.66 0.75 -17.16
CA ASN A 120 -13.80 0.73 -16.23
C ASN A 120 -13.92 -0.62 -15.47
N LYS A 121 -12.78 -1.23 -15.13
CA LYS A 121 -12.74 -2.43 -14.30
C LYS A 121 -13.41 -2.19 -12.95
N PRO A 122 -14.08 -3.21 -12.39
CA PRO A 122 -14.64 -3.09 -11.05
C PRO A 122 -13.50 -2.89 -10.03
N PRO A 123 -13.75 -2.15 -8.95
CA PRO A 123 -12.81 -2.03 -7.84
C PRO A 123 -12.76 -3.37 -7.10
N ASN A 124 -11.79 -4.20 -7.46
CA ASN A 124 -11.53 -5.48 -6.81
C ASN A 124 -10.66 -5.27 -5.56
N GLY A 125 -10.43 -6.33 -4.78
CA GLY A 125 -9.50 -6.31 -3.63
C GLY A 125 -9.96 -5.61 -2.33
N LEU A 126 -10.96 -4.70 -2.38
CA LEU A 126 -11.36 -3.87 -1.24
C LEU A 126 -11.45 -4.60 0.13
N GLY A 127 -10.57 -4.21 1.05
CA GLY A 127 -10.54 -4.72 2.42
C GLY A 127 -11.69 -4.28 3.34
N LEU A 128 -11.98 -5.10 4.36
CA LEU A 128 -13.10 -4.90 5.31
C LEU A 128 -13.02 -3.58 6.09
N THR A 129 -11.81 -3.17 6.51
CA THR A 129 -11.61 -1.90 7.24
C THR A 129 -12.01 -0.72 6.37
N VAL A 130 -11.54 -0.69 5.12
CA VAL A 130 -11.84 0.39 4.18
C VAL A 130 -13.34 0.44 3.88
N GLY A 131 -13.96 -0.71 3.58
CA GLY A 131 -15.41 -0.79 3.39
C GLY A 131 -16.21 -0.24 4.58
N SER A 132 -15.84 -0.64 5.80
CA SER A 132 -16.52 -0.19 7.03
C SER A 132 -16.42 1.32 7.24
N VAL A 133 -15.28 1.94 6.89
CA VAL A 133 -15.06 3.38 7.05
C VAL A 133 -15.78 4.20 5.96
N LEU A 134 -15.84 3.69 4.73
CA LEU A 134 -16.55 4.33 3.62
C LEU A 134 -18.06 4.47 3.88
N GLU A 135 -18.65 3.54 4.62
CA GLU A 135 -20.06 3.58 5.03
C GLU A 135 -20.38 4.71 6.02
N HIS A 136 -19.35 5.29 6.65
CA HIS A 136 -19.56 6.28 7.69
C HIS A 136 -20.07 7.60 7.09
N PRO A 137 -21.19 8.19 7.57
CA PRO A 137 -21.80 9.38 6.94
C PRO A 137 -20.91 10.62 6.86
N LYS A 138 -19.86 10.68 7.69
CA LYS A 138 -18.91 11.80 7.69
C LYS A 138 -17.67 11.56 6.83
N PHE A 139 -17.50 10.39 6.21
CA PHE A 139 -16.25 9.96 5.59
C PHE A 139 -15.63 11.00 4.66
N GLU A 140 -16.37 11.50 3.66
CA GLU A 140 -15.82 12.49 2.72
C GLU A 140 -15.50 13.84 3.37
N SER A 141 -16.25 14.22 4.41
CA SER A 141 -16.15 15.54 5.05
C SER A 141 -15.11 15.59 6.19
N LYS A 142 -14.98 14.49 6.93
CA LYS A 142 -14.14 14.30 8.11
C LYS A 142 -13.63 12.85 8.14
N PRO A 143 -12.72 12.46 7.22
CA PRO A 143 -12.30 11.07 7.07
C PRO A 143 -11.61 10.51 8.31
N HIS A 144 -10.74 11.28 8.98
CA HIS A 144 -10.08 10.83 10.21
C HIS A 144 -11.08 10.55 11.32
N ARG A 145 -12.14 11.36 11.40
CA ARG A 145 -13.24 11.14 12.35
C ARG A 145 -13.98 9.84 12.05
N ALA A 146 -14.28 9.59 10.78
CA ALA A 146 -14.95 8.36 10.35
C ALA A 146 -14.11 7.11 10.70
N ALA A 147 -12.82 7.12 10.38
CA ALA A 147 -11.89 6.06 10.72
C ALA A 147 -11.80 5.84 12.23
N TRP A 148 -11.74 6.93 13.01
CA TRP A 148 -11.72 6.86 14.48
C TRP A 148 -12.98 6.21 15.06
N ASP A 149 -14.16 6.67 14.64
CA ASP A 149 -15.44 6.13 15.13
C ASP A 149 -15.59 4.63 14.82
N VAL A 150 -15.15 4.21 13.63
CA VAL A 150 -15.13 2.79 13.25
C VAL A 150 -14.12 2.02 14.08
N TRP A 151 -12.89 2.51 14.23
CA TRP A 151 -11.87 1.85 15.05
C TRP A 151 -12.32 1.65 16.50
N VAL A 152 -12.95 2.67 17.12
CA VAL A 152 -13.54 2.56 18.46
C VAL A 152 -14.68 1.54 18.49
N LYS A 153 -15.54 1.49 17.46
CA LYS A 153 -16.63 0.50 17.34
C LYS A 153 -16.10 -0.95 17.28
N PHE A 154 -14.87 -1.16 16.85
CA PHE A 154 -14.20 -2.46 16.81
C PHE A 154 -13.16 -2.60 17.92
N ASP A 155 -13.47 -2.08 19.12
CA ASP A 155 -12.69 -2.23 20.34
C ASP A 155 -11.21 -1.83 20.17
N ARG A 156 -10.96 -0.84 19.31
CA ARG A 156 -9.63 -0.29 19.02
C ARG A 156 -8.63 -1.33 18.51
N ASN A 157 -9.13 -2.35 17.81
CA ASN A 157 -8.33 -3.48 17.37
C ASN A 157 -8.49 -3.77 15.87
N MET A 158 -8.07 -2.81 15.04
CA MET A 158 -8.17 -2.89 13.58
C MET A 158 -6.83 -2.59 12.89
N ALA A 159 -5.79 -3.36 13.24
CA ALA A 159 -4.45 -3.20 12.66
C ALA A 159 -4.27 -3.97 11.34
N ALA A 160 -5.13 -3.66 10.38
CA ALA A 160 -5.01 -4.13 9.01
C ALA A 160 -3.91 -3.35 8.25
N ASN A 161 -3.25 -4.00 7.31
CA ASN A 161 -2.21 -3.44 6.43
C ASN A 161 -2.72 -2.50 5.32
N GLY A 162 -4.04 -2.34 5.16
CA GLY A 162 -4.63 -1.58 4.03
C GLY A 162 -4.22 -0.10 3.92
N ALA A 163 -3.68 0.52 4.97
CA ALA A 163 -3.03 1.83 4.85
C ALA A 163 -1.55 1.72 4.45
N LEU A 164 -0.83 0.73 4.96
CA LEU A 164 0.59 0.51 4.69
C LEU A 164 0.84 0.25 3.20
N MET A 165 -0.02 -0.56 2.58
CA MET A 165 0.11 -0.98 1.17
C MET A 165 0.22 0.18 0.17
N ARG A 166 -0.43 1.30 0.48
CA ARG A 166 -0.55 2.44 -0.44
C ARG A 166 0.27 3.67 -0.06
N THR A 167 0.93 3.68 1.10
CA THR A 167 1.55 4.91 1.64
C THR A 167 3.00 5.12 1.25
N ALA A 168 3.72 4.11 0.72
CA ALA A 168 5.16 4.20 0.42
C ALA A 168 5.55 5.44 -0.38
N ILE A 169 4.73 5.84 -1.37
CA ILE A 169 4.97 7.02 -2.21
C ILE A 169 5.04 8.34 -1.43
N LEU A 170 4.45 8.44 -0.24
CA LEU A 170 4.49 9.64 0.59
C LEU A 170 5.88 9.96 1.15
N GLY A 171 6.83 9.02 1.05
CA GLY A 171 8.24 9.29 1.33
C GLY A 171 8.93 10.14 0.27
N VAL A 172 8.31 10.36 -0.90
CA VAL A 172 8.91 11.08 -2.04
C VAL A 172 8.60 12.59 -2.03
N PRO A 173 7.32 13.05 -1.96
CA PRO A 173 7.04 14.47 -1.87
C PRO A 173 7.65 15.07 -0.60
N SER A 174 8.38 16.18 -0.74
CA SER A 174 9.07 16.83 0.39
C SER A 174 10.07 15.91 1.11
N PHE A 175 10.69 14.93 0.44
CA PHE A 175 11.61 13.97 1.07
C PHE A 175 12.75 14.62 1.89
N TRP A 176 13.09 15.89 1.62
CA TRP A 176 14.07 16.67 2.40
C TRP A 176 13.55 17.10 3.77
N ASP A 177 12.24 17.27 3.93
CA ASP A 177 11.54 17.70 5.14
C ASP A 177 10.86 16.48 5.80
N GLU A 178 11.57 15.88 6.76
CA GLU A 178 11.12 14.70 7.50
C GLU A 178 9.78 14.93 8.23
N LYS A 179 9.57 16.13 8.78
CA LYS A 179 8.36 16.48 9.51
C LYS A 179 7.16 16.52 8.55
N GLN A 180 7.34 17.06 7.36
CA GLN A 180 6.31 17.10 6.32
C GLN A 180 6.02 15.70 5.75
N VAL A 181 7.02 14.82 5.62
CA VAL A 181 6.80 13.40 5.27
C VAL A 181 5.93 12.71 6.32
N ILE A 182 6.27 12.83 7.61
CA ILE A 182 5.50 12.22 8.72
C ILE A 182 4.06 12.74 8.73
N LYS A 183 3.87 14.05 8.60
CA LYS A 183 2.54 14.68 8.60
C LYS A 183 1.66 14.07 7.51
N GLN A 184 2.14 14.03 6.27
CA GLN A 184 1.36 13.53 5.13
C GLN A 184 1.13 12.01 5.21
N THR A 185 2.09 11.25 5.71
CA THR A 185 1.91 9.82 5.98
C THR A 185 0.80 9.59 6.98
N LEU A 186 0.74 10.36 8.07
CA LEU A 186 -0.33 10.25 9.07
C LEU A 186 -1.68 10.72 8.52
N GLN A 187 -1.72 11.79 7.72
CA GLN A 187 -2.93 12.21 6.99
C GLN A 187 -3.47 11.05 6.14
N ALA A 188 -2.67 10.48 5.24
CA ALA A 188 -3.13 9.41 4.36
C ALA A 188 -3.51 8.11 5.09
N THR A 189 -2.76 7.75 6.13
CA THR A 189 -3.03 6.55 6.94
C THR A 189 -4.38 6.66 7.65
N LYS A 190 -4.59 7.80 8.33
CA LYS A 190 -5.75 8.01 9.21
C LYS A 190 -7.05 8.26 8.45
N VAL A 191 -7.01 8.44 7.12
CA VAL A 191 -8.25 8.47 6.30
C VAL A 191 -9.08 7.20 6.50
N THR A 192 -8.45 6.05 6.73
CA THR A 192 -9.16 4.76 6.92
C THR A 192 -8.68 3.95 8.12
N HIS A 193 -7.43 4.12 8.56
CA HIS A 193 -6.84 3.31 9.62
C HIS A 193 -6.38 4.22 10.76
N ALA A 194 -7.18 4.28 11.83
CA ALA A 194 -6.84 5.07 13.02
C ALA A 194 -5.86 4.36 13.98
N ASP A 195 -5.63 3.05 13.80
CA ASP A 195 -4.82 2.23 14.70
C ASP A 195 -3.35 2.70 14.72
N PRO A 196 -2.75 2.91 15.92
CA PRO A 196 -1.35 3.35 16.05
C PRO A 196 -0.34 2.42 15.36
N ARG A 197 -0.65 1.12 15.28
CA ARG A 197 0.21 0.13 14.58
C ARG A 197 0.29 0.44 13.09
N CYS A 198 -0.81 0.83 12.45
CA CYS A 198 -0.83 1.25 11.06
C CYS A 198 -0.07 2.56 10.85
N CYS A 199 -0.18 3.50 11.81
CA CYS A 199 0.50 4.79 11.77
C CYS A 199 2.03 4.62 11.79
N ILE A 200 2.56 3.89 12.79
CA ILE A 200 4.01 3.68 12.90
C ILE A 200 4.56 2.89 11.73
N SER A 201 3.86 1.85 11.26
CA SER A 201 4.33 1.05 10.12
C SER A 201 4.45 1.88 8.84
N SER A 202 3.48 2.76 8.58
CA SER A 202 3.49 3.65 7.41
C SER A 202 4.61 4.69 7.53
N ILE A 203 4.83 5.24 8.74
CA ILE A 203 5.96 6.17 8.99
C ILE A 203 7.30 5.48 8.73
N ILE A 204 7.52 4.26 9.23
CA ILE A 204 8.78 3.55 9.03
C ILE A 204 9.08 3.40 7.53
N VAL A 205 8.12 2.92 6.73
CA VAL A 205 8.32 2.74 5.28
C VAL A 205 8.59 4.07 4.58
N THR A 206 7.77 5.10 4.84
CA THR A 206 7.90 6.40 4.16
C THR A 206 9.18 7.16 4.54
N ILE A 207 9.63 7.04 5.79
CA ILE A 207 10.93 7.58 6.21
C ILE A 207 12.08 6.83 5.54
N LEU A 208 12.03 5.49 5.45
CA LEU A 208 13.07 4.74 4.73
C LEU A 208 13.18 5.18 3.27
N ILE A 209 12.05 5.36 2.58
CA ILE A 209 12.02 5.93 1.22
C ILE A 209 12.63 7.34 1.19
N SER A 210 12.21 8.25 2.06
CA SER A 210 12.75 9.61 2.13
C SER A 210 14.28 9.59 2.29
N ARG A 211 14.81 8.75 3.18
CA ARG A 211 16.25 8.62 3.41
C ARG A 211 16.98 8.11 2.16
N LEU A 212 16.43 7.12 1.44
CA LEU A 212 17.00 6.64 0.17
C LEU A 212 17.11 7.75 -0.86
N LEU A 213 16.14 8.67 -0.89
CA LEU A 213 16.14 9.80 -1.81
C LEU A 213 17.10 10.92 -1.38
N LYS A 214 17.43 11.05 -0.09
CA LYS A 214 18.46 11.99 0.42
C LYS A 214 19.90 11.46 0.23
N ASP A 215 20.05 10.16 -0.01
CA ASP A 215 21.32 9.42 0.01
C ASP A 215 22.14 9.67 1.29
N ASN A 216 21.50 9.38 2.42
CA ASN A 216 22.08 9.57 3.74
C ASN A 216 21.87 8.37 4.67
N MET A 217 22.00 7.17 4.11
CA MET A 217 21.70 5.92 4.83
C MET A 217 22.68 5.65 5.97
N GLN A 218 23.88 6.23 5.91
CA GLN A 218 24.94 6.09 6.91
C GLN A 218 24.98 7.24 7.92
N GLU A 219 24.21 8.32 7.72
CA GLU A 219 24.15 9.42 8.68
C GLU A 219 23.42 8.99 9.94
N VAL A 220 23.97 9.35 11.10
CA VAL A 220 23.32 9.09 12.40
C VAL A 220 21.98 9.81 12.45
N LEU A 221 20.91 9.09 12.79
CA LEU A 221 19.62 9.69 13.08
C LEU A 221 19.59 10.08 14.57
N PRO A 222 19.67 11.37 14.92
CA PRO A 222 19.51 11.79 16.31
C PRO A 222 18.09 11.47 16.79
N ASP A 223 17.94 11.22 18.08
CA ASP A 223 16.61 11.10 18.67
C ASP A 223 15.82 12.41 18.47
N LEU A 224 14.50 12.31 18.41
CA LEU A 224 13.61 13.46 18.29
C LEU A 224 13.50 14.16 19.64
N ASP A 225 13.48 15.49 19.62
CA ASP A 225 13.15 16.29 20.81
C ASP A 225 11.70 16.06 21.26
N ASP A 226 11.42 16.40 22.52
CA ASP A 226 10.11 16.18 23.15
C ASP A 226 8.99 16.99 22.48
N GLU A 227 9.31 18.15 21.90
CA GLU A 227 8.35 18.97 21.17
C GLU A 227 7.89 18.25 19.90
N THR A 228 8.83 17.75 19.10
CA THR A 228 8.56 17.00 17.87
C THR A 228 7.84 15.69 18.16
N LYS A 229 8.28 14.94 19.18
CA LYS A 229 7.57 13.74 19.64
C LYS A 229 6.13 14.07 20.05
N GLY A 230 5.95 15.14 20.83
CA GLY A 230 4.63 15.62 21.26
C GLY A 230 3.74 16.01 20.10
N GLU A 231 4.27 16.63 19.06
CA GLU A 231 3.53 16.99 17.84
C GLU A 231 3.09 15.75 17.04
N ILE A 232 3.99 14.79 16.83
CA ILE A 232 3.67 13.52 16.16
C ILE A 232 2.58 12.77 16.92
N LEU A 233 2.67 12.72 18.27
CA LEU A 233 1.62 12.09 19.10
C LEU A 233 0.28 12.83 19.02
N LYS A 234 0.27 14.15 18.82
CA LYS A 234 -1.00 14.87 18.59
C LYS A 234 -1.60 14.48 17.25
N TRP A 235 -0.78 14.38 16.21
CA TRP A 235 -1.20 13.98 14.86
C TRP A 235 -1.78 12.56 14.82
N THR A 236 -1.19 11.60 15.54
CA THR A 236 -1.74 10.23 15.64
C THR A 236 -3.12 10.19 16.28
N GLN A 237 -3.53 11.25 16.99
CA GLN A 237 -4.86 11.35 17.60
C GLN A 237 -5.89 12.12 16.77
N SER A 238 -5.56 12.56 15.54
CA SER A 238 -6.54 13.21 14.67
C SER A 238 -7.78 12.32 14.46
N GLY A 239 -8.98 12.93 14.52
CA GLY A 239 -10.28 12.26 14.44
C GLY A 239 -10.96 11.96 15.79
N ASN A 240 -10.21 12.00 16.90
CA ASN A 240 -10.72 11.76 18.25
C ASN A 240 -11.79 12.81 18.68
N PRO A 241 -12.94 12.41 19.28
CA PRO A 241 -14.03 13.34 19.65
C PRO A 241 -13.66 14.35 20.73
N ASP A 242 -12.84 13.90 21.68
CA ASP A 242 -12.52 14.66 22.89
C ASP A 242 -11.35 15.62 22.67
N ASN A 243 -10.79 15.61 21.45
CA ASN A 243 -9.62 16.38 21.09
C ASN A 243 -10.00 17.75 20.52
N ARG A 244 -9.23 18.76 20.95
CA ARG A 244 -9.41 20.16 20.59
C ARG A 244 -9.11 20.37 19.09
N PRO A 245 -9.68 21.41 18.44
CA PRO A 245 -9.50 21.68 17.01
C PRO A 245 -8.03 21.80 16.52
N ASP A 246 -7.09 22.10 17.41
CA ASP A 246 -5.64 22.19 17.18
C ASP A 246 -4.94 20.84 16.92
N PHE A 247 -5.64 19.71 17.09
CA PHE A 247 -5.12 18.38 16.75
C PHE A 247 -5.63 17.86 15.40
N ASP A 248 -6.45 18.64 14.69
CA ASP A 248 -6.81 18.33 13.32
C ASP A 248 -5.58 18.50 12.42
N ILE A 249 -4.92 17.39 12.09
CA ILE A 249 -3.78 17.37 11.17
C ILE A 249 -4.14 17.90 9.77
N ASP A 250 -5.44 17.93 9.43
CA ASP A 250 -5.99 18.50 8.20
C ASP A 250 -6.15 20.03 8.26
N SER A 251 -5.84 20.65 9.41
CA SER A 251 -5.75 22.11 9.51
C SER A 251 -4.61 22.61 8.62
N GLY A 252 -5.00 23.24 7.50
CA GLY A 252 -4.05 23.67 6.45
C GLY A 252 -3.95 22.74 5.25
N ASP A 253 -4.88 21.79 5.07
CA ASP A 253 -5.05 21.06 3.80
C ASP A 253 -5.04 22.05 2.62
N PRO A 254 -4.19 21.87 1.60
CA PRO A 254 -4.14 22.76 0.45
C PRO A 254 -5.48 22.71 -0.30
N PRO A 255 -5.96 23.83 -0.86
CA PRO A 255 -7.11 23.78 -1.75
C PRO A 255 -6.78 22.85 -2.93
N SER A 256 -7.71 21.97 -3.30
CA SER A 256 -7.56 21.19 -4.54
C SER A 256 -7.45 22.16 -5.71
N THR A 257 -6.30 22.19 -6.38
CA THR A 257 -6.10 22.99 -7.58
C THR A 257 -6.64 22.21 -8.78
N THR A 258 -7.94 21.94 -8.81
CA THR A 258 -8.58 21.48 -10.03
C THR A 258 -8.90 22.70 -10.91
N LYS A 259 -7.90 23.23 -11.60
CA LYS A 259 -8.19 23.68 -12.97
C LYS A 259 -8.41 22.40 -13.76
N ALA A 260 -9.66 21.96 -13.83
CA ALA A 260 -10.05 20.96 -14.81
C ALA A 260 -9.50 21.43 -16.16
N ARG A 261 -8.54 20.69 -16.74
CA ARG A 261 -8.27 20.81 -18.18
C ARG A 261 -9.62 20.59 -18.84
N SER A 262 -10.20 21.65 -19.39
CA SER A 262 -11.42 21.56 -20.17
C SER A 262 -11.10 20.72 -21.39
N VAL A 263 -11.34 19.42 -21.32
CA VAL A 263 -11.50 18.61 -22.51
C VAL A 263 -12.72 19.19 -23.21
N ASN A 264 -12.52 19.65 -24.45
CA ASN A 264 -13.55 20.21 -25.29
C ASN A 264 -14.83 19.37 -25.18
N LYS A 265 -15.92 20.02 -24.75
CA LYS A 265 -17.25 19.44 -24.80
C LYS A 265 -17.66 19.30 -26.27
N ASP A 266 -17.50 18.11 -26.81
CA ASP A 266 -18.45 17.65 -27.81
C ASP A 266 -18.69 16.15 -27.67
N THR A 267 -19.81 15.81 -27.03
CA THR A 267 -20.59 14.59 -27.30
C THR A 267 -21.88 14.67 -26.49
N THR A 268 -22.84 15.31 -27.12
CA THR A 268 -24.24 15.29 -26.71
C THR A 268 -24.82 13.90 -27.01
N LYS A 269 -25.18 13.12 -25.98
CA LYS A 269 -26.36 12.22 -25.88
C LYS A 269 -26.05 10.95 -25.06
N LYS A 270 -26.61 10.88 -23.85
CA LYS A 270 -27.49 9.79 -23.36
C LYS A 270 -27.91 10.07 -21.91
N LYS A 271 -29.05 10.76 -21.75
CA LYS A 271 -29.90 10.65 -20.56
C LYS A 271 -30.95 9.59 -20.86
N ASN A 272 -31.08 8.58 -19.98
CA ASN A 272 -32.35 7.95 -19.55
C ASN A 272 -32.13 6.53 -18.98
N ILE A 273 -31.58 6.42 -17.76
CA ILE A 273 -31.79 5.26 -16.88
C ILE A 273 -31.96 5.77 -15.43
N ILE A 274 -32.91 6.68 -15.21
CA ILE A 274 -33.23 7.19 -13.85
C ILE A 274 -34.74 7.06 -13.52
N SER A 275 -35.60 6.70 -14.48
CA SER A 275 -37.06 6.68 -14.27
C SER A 275 -37.71 5.29 -14.24
N LYS A 276 -36.96 4.20 -14.04
CA LYS A 276 -37.57 2.83 -13.93
C LYS A 276 -37.33 2.09 -12.61
N VAL A 277 -36.62 2.66 -11.64
CA VAL A 277 -36.37 1.99 -10.34
C VAL A 277 -37.08 2.68 -9.16
N ILE A 278 -37.64 3.87 -9.34
CA ILE A 278 -38.19 4.68 -8.23
C ILE A 278 -39.67 4.38 -7.88
N ASN A 279 -40.39 3.56 -8.66
CA ASN A 279 -41.80 3.22 -8.35
C ASN A 279 -42.00 1.83 -7.71
N LYS A 280 -41.09 1.36 -6.86
CA LYS A 280 -41.30 0.11 -6.11
C LYS A 280 -40.73 0.09 -4.68
N VAL A 281 -40.75 1.23 -3.99
CA VAL A 281 -40.37 1.34 -2.55
C VAL A 281 -41.40 2.19 -1.77
N GLY A 282 -42.67 2.19 -2.19
CA GLY A 282 -43.71 3.04 -1.61
C GLY A 282 -44.58 2.42 -0.52
N ASP A 283 -44.72 1.09 -0.46
CA ASP A 283 -45.69 0.45 0.44
C ASP A 283 -45.06 -0.76 1.18
N SER A 284 -44.36 -0.50 2.28
CA SER A 284 -44.20 -1.46 3.39
C SER A 284 -43.56 -0.79 4.61
N LEU A 285 -44.13 0.32 5.06
CA LEU A 285 -43.92 0.82 6.42
C LEU A 285 -45.13 0.44 7.27
N LYS A 286 -45.08 -0.74 7.89
CA LYS A 286 -45.80 -1.11 9.12
C LYS A 286 -45.30 -2.48 9.60
N GLY A 287 -44.55 -2.50 10.70
CA GLY A 287 -44.45 -3.68 11.56
C GLY A 287 -43.05 -4.20 11.90
N LYS A 288 -42.61 -3.84 13.12
CA LYS A 288 -41.77 -4.59 14.07
C LYS A 288 -40.27 -4.79 13.78
N ARG A 289 -39.51 -4.44 14.84
CA ARG A 289 -38.09 -4.67 15.12
C ARG A 289 -37.70 -6.15 14.98
N SER A 290 -36.65 -6.43 14.19
CA SER A 290 -35.55 -7.36 14.51
C SER A 290 -34.50 -7.34 13.39
N GLU A 291 -33.22 -7.25 13.78
CA GLU A 291 -32.01 -7.66 13.04
C GLU A 291 -31.87 -7.28 11.55
N LYS A 292 -31.09 -6.22 11.27
CA LYS A 292 -30.37 -6.06 10.00
C LYS A 292 -28.86 -6.03 10.26
N ARG A 293 -28.27 -7.22 10.27
CA ARG A 293 -26.83 -7.44 10.06
C ARG A 293 -26.61 -7.57 8.54
N SER A 294 -25.56 -6.92 8.04
CA SER A 294 -24.89 -7.10 6.74
C SER A 294 -25.73 -6.97 5.45
N GLU A 295 -25.66 -5.81 4.79
CA GLU A 295 -25.93 -5.68 3.33
C GLU A 295 -24.64 -5.38 2.53
N TRP A 296 -23.48 -5.22 3.18
CA TRP A 296 -22.16 -5.06 2.51
C TRP A 296 -21.40 -6.38 2.28
N SER A 297 -21.98 -7.51 2.70
CA SER A 297 -21.44 -8.85 2.44
C SER A 297 -21.74 -9.40 1.04
N ASN A 298 -22.40 -8.63 0.17
CA ASN A 298 -22.93 -9.12 -1.12
C ASN A 298 -22.37 -8.42 -2.37
N TYR A 299 -21.33 -7.59 -2.26
CA TYR A 299 -20.70 -7.01 -3.46
C TYR A 299 -19.83 -8.00 -4.27
N GLY A 300 -19.83 -9.29 -3.89
CA GLY A 300 -19.18 -10.38 -4.62
C GLY A 300 -20.17 -11.47 -5.08
N ARG A 301 -21.19 -11.14 -5.89
CA ARG A 301 -22.02 -12.17 -6.55
C ARG A 301 -22.40 -11.78 -7.98
N LYS A 302 -21.42 -11.83 -8.88
CA LYS A 302 -21.66 -12.33 -10.23
C LYS A 302 -20.78 -13.56 -10.41
N SER A 303 -21.37 -14.75 -10.28
CA SER A 303 -20.66 -15.98 -10.62
C SER A 303 -20.37 -15.97 -12.12
N LYS A 304 -19.12 -15.73 -12.49
CA LYS A 304 -18.62 -16.34 -13.73
C LYS A 304 -18.59 -17.85 -13.48
N ASP A 305 -19.06 -18.56 -14.49
CA ASP A 305 -19.27 -20.01 -14.53
C ASP A 305 -18.18 -20.81 -13.80
N GLN A 306 -18.57 -21.67 -12.85
CA GLN A 306 -17.67 -22.51 -12.02
C GLN A 306 -16.95 -23.62 -12.83
N SER A 307 -17.00 -23.55 -14.17
CA SER A 307 -16.67 -24.63 -15.09
C SER A 307 -15.21 -24.65 -15.58
N LYS A 308 -14.31 -23.83 -15.02
CA LYS A 308 -12.90 -23.78 -15.45
C LYS A 308 -11.88 -23.93 -14.32
N HIS A 309 -12.08 -24.87 -13.39
CA HIS A 309 -10.93 -25.39 -12.65
C HIS A 309 -10.10 -26.25 -13.62
N LYS A 310 -9.10 -25.65 -14.27
CA LYS A 310 -8.06 -26.44 -14.95
C LYS A 310 -7.35 -27.24 -13.85
N SER A 311 -7.53 -28.56 -13.84
CA SER A 311 -6.70 -29.44 -13.02
C SER A 311 -5.24 -29.25 -13.47
N ARG A 312 -4.44 -28.60 -12.64
CA ARG A 312 -3.01 -28.43 -12.86
C ARG A 312 -2.29 -29.55 -12.12
N GLU A 313 -1.30 -30.18 -12.76
CA GLU A 313 -0.38 -31.08 -12.06
C GLU A 313 0.40 -30.30 -10.99
N ASP A 314 0.72 -31.00 -9.90
CA ASP A 314 1.51 -30.43 -8.81
C ASP A 314 2.88 -29.99 -9.34
N ALA A 315 3.29 -28.78 -8.96
CA ALA A 315 4.61 -28.28 -9.25
C ALA A 315 5.67 -29.18 -8.62
N LYS A 316 6.75 -29.42 -9.38
CA LYS A 316 7.88 -30.20 -8.87
C LYS A 316 8.61 -29.40 -7.80
N ILE A 317 8.65 -29.91 -6.58
CA ILE A 317 9.47 -29.38 -5.49
C ILE A 317 10.73 -30.26 -5.41
N PRO A 318 11.95 -29.69 -5.56
CA PRO A 318 13.17 -30.45 -5.37
C PRO A 318 13.25 -31.09 -3.98
N GLU A 319 13.75 -32.33 -3.88
CA GLU A 319 13.94 -33.01 -2.58
C GLU A 319 14.85 -32.20 -1.65
N ASN A 320 15.87 -31.55 -2.21
CA ASN A 320 16.71 -30.57 -1.53
C ASN A 320 16.35 -29.18 -2.04
N LEU A 321 15.66 -28.40 -1.21
CA LEU A 321 15.33 -27.01 -1.54
C LEU A 321 16.63 -26.22 -1.75
N PRO A 322 16.76 -25.46 -2.85
CA PRO A 322 17.88 -24.56 -2.99
C PRO A 322 17.81 -23.48 -1.90
N PRO A 323 18.95 -22.89 -1.52
CA PRO A 323 18.96 -21.84 -0.52
C PRO A 323 18.14 -20.61 -0.96
N GLY A 324 17.30 -20.12 -0.05
CA GLY A 324 16.42 -18.98 -0.25
C GLY A 324 17.15 -17.64 -0.07
N ILE A 325 16.37 -16.57 0.06
CA ILE A 325 16.90 -15.21 0.21
C ILE A 325 17.65 -14.97 1.52
N GLU A 326 17.56 -15.90 2.49
CA GLU A 326 18.40 -15.88 3.69
C GLU A 326 19.89 -15.92 3.37
N THR A 327 20.27 -16.57 2.26
CA THR A 327 21.68 -16.64 1.82
C THR A 327 22.24 -15.34 1.31
N TYR A 328 21.40 -14.37 0.98
CA TYR A 328 21.87 -13.02 0.66
C TYR A 328 22.44 -12.34 1.92
N GLY A 329 22.12 -12.83 3.12
CA GLY A 329 22.47 -12.14 4.36
C GLY A 329 21.83 -10.74 4.44
N ALA A 330 22.19 -9.99 5.48
CA ALA A 330 21.73 -8.61 5.62
C ALA A 330 22.81 -7.63 5.14
N ASP A 331 22.41 -6.61 4.38
CA ASP A 331 23.23 -5.44 4.12
C ASP A 331 23.41 -4.67 5.44
N PRO A 332 24.63 -4.51 5.96
CA PRO A 332 24.86 -3.90 7.27
C PRO A 332 24.44 -2.42 7.32
N VAL A 333 24.56 -1.68 6.22
CA VAL A 333 24.18 -0.25 6.16
C VAL A 333 22.66 -0.14 6.21
N ILE A 334 21.98 -0.91 5.37
CA ILE A 334 20.51 -0.86 5.29
C ILE A 334 19.86 -1.44 6.55
N LEU A 335 20.42 -2.50 7.14
CA LEU A 335 19.96 -3.03 8.42
C LEU A 335 20.14 -2.01 9.56
N SER A 336 21.29 -1.35 9.63
CA SER A 336 21.58 -0.33 10.65
C SER A 336 20.60 0.84 10.55
N LEU A 337 20.40 1.37 9.35
CA LEU A 337 19.38 2.38 9.08
C LEU A 337 17.98 1.92 9.50
N THR A 338 17.58 0.72 9.10
CA THR A 338 16.24 0.18 9.39
C THR A 338 16.00 0.10 10.90
N ARG A 339 17.01 -0.36 11.66
CA ARG A 339 16.98 -0.34 13.14
C ARG A 339 16.87 1.07 13.69
N ALA A 340 17.68 2.00 13.21
CA ALA A 340 17.65 3.38 13.66
C ALA A 340 16.28 4.05 13.42
N VAL A 341 15.65 3.83 12.26
CA VAL A 341 14.31 4.36 11.96
C VAL A 341 13.25 3.72 12.87
N VAL A 342 13.26 2.39 13.02
CA VAL A 342 12.31 1.70 13.93
C VAL A 342 12.47 2.20 15.36
N ASP A 343 13.72 2.29 15.86
CA ASP A 343 14.01 2.76 17.21
C ASP A 343 13.60 4.22 17.44
N ARG A 344 13.75 5.08 16.43
CA ARG A 344 13.40 6.51 16.53
C ARG A 344 11.90 6.75 16.62
N TYR A 345 11.06 5.91 16.02
CA TYR A 345 9.60 6.10 16.00
C TYR A 345 8.79 5.16 16.89
N LYS A 346 9.42 4.15 17.54
CA LYS A 346 8.72 3.24 18.46
C LYS A 346 8.03 3.93 19.64
N PHE A 347 8.41 5.16 19.98
CA PHE A 347 7.71 5.94 21.01
C PHE A 347 6.21 6.10 20.71
N ILE A 348 5.78 6.10 19.44
CA ILE A 348 4.38 6.20 19.04
C ILE A 348 3.52 5.13 19.72
N VAL A 349 4.03 3.90 19.78
CA VAL A 349 3.30 2.78 20.38
C VAL A 349 3.51 2.68 21.89
N ASN A 350 4.63 3.21 22.41
CA ASN A 350 4.88 3.29 23.86
C ASN A 350 4.08 4.39 24.54
N SER A 351 3.71 5.44 23.80
CA SER A 351 2.96 6.59 24.29
C SER A 351 1.48 6.54 23.89
N THR A 352 0.98 5.40 23.41
CA THR A 352 -0.45 5.20 23.13
C THR A 352 -1.23 5.22 24.45
N PRO A 353 -2.14 6.20 24.67
CA PRO A 353 -2.93 6.30 25.90
C PRO A 353 -3.74 5.04 26.18
N VAL A 354 -4.04 4.74 27.45
CA VAL A 354 -4.81 3.55 27.85
C VAL A 354 -6.18 3.53 27.14
N GLU A 355 -6.80 4.70 26.94
CA GLU A 355 -8.08 4.86 26.26
C GLU A 355 -8.02 4.58 24.75
N GLN A 356 -6.80 4.44 24.20
CA GLN A 356 -6.51 4.11 22.80
C GLN A 356 -5.98 2.69 22.65
N GLN A 357 -5.80 1.95 23.74
CA GLN A 357 -5.40 0.54 23.70
C GLN A 357 -6.63 -0.35 23.45
N PRO A 358 -6.44 -1.55 22.87
CA PRO A 358 -7.53 -2.49 22.68
C PRO A 358 -8.12 -2.87 24.04
N ASP A 359 -9.44 -2.86 24.13
CA ASP A 359 -10.11 -3.41 25.30
C ASP A 359 -9.75 -4.90 25.35
N GLY A 360 -9.05 -5.35 26.40
CA GLY A 360 -8.55 -6.73 26.54
C GLY A 360 -9.64 -7.79 26.30
N PRO A 361 -9.29 -9.07 26.08
CA PRO A 361 -10.21 -10.05 25.49
C PRO A 361 -11.47 -10.27 26.36
N GLN A 362 -12.57 -9.60 26.03
CA GLN A 362 -13.88 -9.88 26.63
C GLN A 362 -14.57 -11.09 25.97
N ASN A 363 -14.10 -11.55 24.81
CA ASN A 363 -14.53 -12.79 24.16
C ASN A 363 -13.38 -13.44 23.37
N SER A 364 -13.27 -14.76 23.47
CA SER A 364 -12.13 -15.62 23.10
C SER A 364 -11.84 -15.80 21.60
N ARG A 365 -11.90 -14.74 20.79
CA ARG A 365 -11.28 -14.72 19.44
C ARG A 365 -10.09 -13.80 19.47
N ALA A 366 -8.92 -14.36 19.78
CA ALA A 366 -7.65 -13.68 19.95
C ALA A 366 -7.26 -12.86 18.69
N LEU A 367 -7.63 -11.58 18.66
CA LEU A 367 -6.91 -10.56 17.90
C LEU A 367 -5.67 -10.19 18.72
N LYS A 368 -4.51 -10.02 18.07
CA LYS A 368 -3.27 -9.60 18.76
C LYS A 368 -3.51 -8.24 19.40
N THR A 369 -3.65 -8.20 20.73
CA THR A 369 -3.91 -6.99 21.52
C THR A 369 -2.64 -6.23 21.87
N ASP A 370 -1.47 -6.81 21.60
CA ASP A 370 -0.19 -6.19 21.92
C ASP A 370 0.17 -5.12 20.88
N ILE A 371 0.03 -3.84 21.28
CA ILE A 371 0.42 -2.67 20.51
C ILE A 371 1.89 -2.28 20.81
N GLY A 372 2.47 -2.75 21.92
CA GLY A 372 3.70 -2.21 22.48
C GLY A 372 4.97 -2.48 21.67
N GLU A 373 6.06 -1.84 22.09
CA GLU A 373 7.39 -1.97 21.48
C GLU A 373 7.84 -3.42 21.28
N LYS A 374 7.56 -4.32 22.24
CA LYS A 374 7.94 -5.73 22.12
C LYS A 374 7.33 -6.37 20.88
N ALA A 375 6.04 -6.16 20.64
CA ALA A 375 5.36 -6.69 19.47
C ALA A 375 5.91 -6.09 18.17
N LEU A 376 6.16 -4.78 18.14
CA LEU A 376 6.77 -4.10 17.00
C LEU A 376 8.14 -4.72 16.66
N LEU A 377 9.06 -4.77 17.62
CA LEU A 377 10.44 -5.22 17.41
C LEU A 377 10.51 -6.70 17.00
N GLN A 378 9.64 -7.55 17.57
CA GLN A 378 9.57 -8.96 17.22
C GLN A 378 9.24 -9.16 15.73
N HIS A 379 8.37 -8.32 15.16
CA HIS A 379 7.96 -8.46 13.77
C HIS A 379 8.87 -7.70 12.81
N CYS A 380 9.43 -6.54 13.19
CA CYS A 380 10.33 -5.77 12.33
C CYS A 380 11.65 -6.48 12.01
N PHE A 381 12.11 -7.37 12.89
CA PHE A 381 13.39 -8.06 12.76
C PHE A 381 13.23 -9.58 12.92
N PRO A 382 12.49 -10.25 12.03
CA PRO A 382 12.34 -11.69 12.08
C PRO A 382 13.64 -12.37 11.65
N GLU A 383 13.86 -13.59 12.14
CA GLU A 383 15.01 -14.42 11.72
C GLU A 383 14.91 -14.80 10.23
N ASN A 384 13.69 -15.13 9.78
CA ASN A 384 13.34 -15.48 8.41
C ASN A 384 11.84 -15.25 8.16
N LEU A 385 11.40 -15.33 6.90
CA LEU A 385 9.99 -15.12 6.55
C LEU A 385 9.04 -16.13 7.23
N THR A 386 9.48 -17.37 7.47
CA THR A 386 8.67 -18.40 8.13
C THR A 386 8.28 -17.99 9.56
N ALA A 387 9.15 -17.24 10.26
CA ALA A 387 8.87 -16.74 11.61
C ALA A 387 7.65 -15.80 11.68
N LEU A 388 7.30 -15.13 10.57
CA LEU A 388 6.16 -14.21 10.50
C LEU A 388 4.82 -14.91 10.34
N LYS A 389 4.80 -16.18 9.89
CA LYS A 389 3.57 -16.97 9.63
C LYS A 389 2.57 -16.19 8.76
N LEU A 390 3.00 -15.78 7.57
CA LEU A 390 2.24 -14.87 6.69
C LEU A 390 0.90 -15.47 6.22
N ASP A 391 0.77 -16.79 6.12
CA ASP A 391 -0.44 -17.50 5.73
C ASP A 391 -1.38 -17.88 6.90
N GLU A 392 -1.10 -17.43 8.12
CA GLU A 392 -1.95 -17.68 9.28
C GLU A 392 -3.28 -16.93 9.15
N SER A 393 -4.35 -17.68 8.88
CA SER A 393 -5.68 -17.17 8.53
C SER A 393 -6.30 -16.21 9.56
N SER A 394 -5.99 -16.34 10.85
CA SER A 394 -6.53 -15.48 11.91
C SER A 394 -5.93 -14.07 11.92
N SER A 395 -4.80 -13.85 11.25
CA SER A 395 -4.11 -12.56 11.23
C SER A 395 -3.41 -12.29 9.89
N ILE A 396 -4.03 -12.75 8.80
CA ILE A 396 -3.49 -12.69 7.43
C ILE A 396 -3.09 -11.26 7.03
N GLY A 397 -3.97 -10.28 7.22
CA GLY A 397 -3.71 -8.87 6.92
C GLY A 397 -3.13 -8.05 8.09
N TYR A 398 -2.45 -8.69 9.06
CA TYR A 398 -1.91 -7.97 10.21
C TYR A 398 -0.72 -7.08 9.82
N VAL A 399 -0.82 -5.78 10.08
CA VAL A 399 0.13 -4.78 9.57
C VAL A 399 1.59 -5.03 9.96
N TYR A 400 1.88 -5.55 11.15
CA TYR A 400 3.27 -5.85 11.53
C TYR A 400 3.86 -7.06 10.79
N LYS A 401 3.04 -8.01 10.35
CA LYS A 401 3.54 -9.10 9.48
C LYS A 401 4.00 -8.54 8.14
N CYS A 402 3.17 -7.70 7.52
CA CYS A 402 3.48 -7.02 6.27
C CYS A 402 4.71 -6.10 6.38
N LEU A 403 4.77 -5.26 7.42
CA LEU A 403 5.96 -4.44 7.71
C LEU A 403 7.20 -5.33 7.89
N GLY A 404 7.09 -6.37 8.72
CA GLY A 404 8.20 -7.28 9.00
C GLY A 404 8.75 -7.97 7.76
N SER A 405 7.88 -8.47 6.89
CA SER A 405 8.30 -9.10 5.64
C SER A 405 8.95 -8.11 4.69
N ALA A 406 8.41 -6.89 4.59
CA ALA A 406 8.98 -5.83 3.76
C ALA A 406 10.37 -5.42 4.25
N LEU A 407 10.56 -5.22 5.56
CA LEU A 407 11.87 -4.88 6.14
C LEU A 407 12.87 -6.03 6.02
N TYR A 408 12.43 -7.29 6.19
CA TYR A 408 13.29 -8.45 5.99
C TYR A 408 13.84 -8.52 4.56
N CYS A 409 12.97 -8.31 3.57
CA CYS A 409 13.33 -8.27 2.16
C CYS A 409 14.21 -7.06 1.82
N PHE A 410 13.82 -5.87 2.28
CA PHE A 410 14.55 -4.62 2.07
C PHE A 410 15.99 -4.67 2.60
N THR A 411 16.24 -5.39 3.71
CA THR A 411 17.56 -5.49 4.33
C THR A 411 18.48 -6.53 3.70
N ARG A 412 18.06 -7.30 2.69
CA ARG A 412 18.94 -8.29 2.04
C ARG A 412 20.18 -7.64 1.40
N ASN A 413 21.31 -8.35 1.37
CA ASN A 413 22.54 -7.84 0.73
C ASN A 413 22.53 -8.01 -0.79
N LEU A 414 22.03 -6.99 -1.48
CA LEU A 414 21.95 -6.98 -2.95
C LEU A 414 23.32 -6.71 -3.60
N ASN A 415 24.24 -6.04 -2.90
CA ASN A 415 25.57 -5.69 -3.43
C ASN A 415 26.46 -6.91 -3.69
N GLN A 416 26.15 -8.06 -3.08
CA GLN A 416 26.85 -9.33 -3.33
C GLN A 416 26.24 -10.13 -4.48
N GLN A 417 25.13 -9.66 -5.04
CA GLN A 417 24.48 -10.27 -6.19
C GLN A 417 25.06 -9.67 -7.47
N SER A 418 25.24 -10.50 -8.50
CA SER A 418 25.74 -10.05 -9.79
C SER A 418 24.72 -9.18 -10.56
N ASP A 419 23.44 -9.33 -10.23
CA ASP A 419 22.33 -8.63 -10.87
C ASP A 419 21.26 -8.32 -9.80
N GLU A 420 21.05 -7.03 -9.54
CA GLU A 420 20.06 -6.57 -8.55
C GLU A 420 18.62 -6.75 -9.02
N GLY A 421 18.36 -6.77 -10.33
CA GLY A 421 17.05 -7.05 -10.91
C GLY A 421 16.67 -8.51 -10.74
N GLU A 422 17.60 -9.43 -10.97
CA GLU A 422 17.40 -10.85 -10.66
C GLU A 422 17.20 -11.09 -9.15
N ALA A 423 17.95 -10.37 -8.32
CA ALA A 423 17.77 -10.41 -6.87
C ALA A 423 16.39 -9.90 -6.45
N PHE A 424 15.90 -8.80 -7.06
CA PHE A 424 14.53 -8.31 -6.88
C PHE A 424 13.50 -9.39 -7.22
N LYS A 425 13.62 -10.04 -8.38
CA LYS A 425 12.70 -11.12 -8.79
C LYS A 425 12.67 -12.25 -7.79
N LYS A 426 13.85 -12.73 -7.36
CA LYS A 426 13.95 -13.83 -6.41
C LYS A 426 13.29 -13.45 -5.08
N ILE A 427 13.54 -12.24 -4.57
CA ILE A 427 12.98 -11.77 -3.30
C ILE A 427 11.46 -11.65 -3.37
N ILE A 428 10.92 -10.98 -4.40
CA ILE A 428 9.47 -10.80 -4.56
C ILE A 428 8.78 -12.14 -4.79
N THR A 429 9.35 -13.02 -5.61
CA THR A 429 8.78 -14.36 -5.85
C THR A 429 8.75 -15.19 -4.56
N GLU A 430 9.86 -15.23 -3.81
CA GLU A 430 9.93 -16.00 -2.57
C GLU A 430 8.94 -15.47 -1.53
N LEU A 431 8.83 -14.14 -1.39
CA LEU A 431 7.85 -13.50 -0.50
C LEU A 431 6.41 -13.79 -0.94
N ALA A 432 6.09 -13.67 -2.22
CA ALA A 432 4.75 -14.01 -2.72
C ALA A 432 4.40 -15.47 -2.41
N LEU A 433 5.37 -16.39 -2.53
CA LEU A 433 5.17 -17.82 -2.23
C LEU A 433 5.14 -18.18 -0.73
N GLU A 434 5.31 -17.21 0.17
CA GLU A 434 4.88 -17.35 1.56
C GLU A 434 3.35 -17.29 1.71
N ALA A 435 2.65 -16.88 0.65
CA ALA A 435 1.19 -16.83 0.54
C ALA A 435 0.56 -15.93 1.62
N GLY A 436 -0.70 -16.20 1.97
CA GLY A 436 -1.47 -15.33 2.85
C GLY A 436 -1.87 -14.04 2.12
N ASP A 437 -1.50 -12.90 2.70
CA ASP A 437 -1.73 -11.57 2.12
C ASP A 437 -0.57 -11.17 1.18
N SER A 438 -0.36 -11.98 0.15
CA SER A 438 0.89 -11.96 -0.62
C SER A 438 1.04 -10.77 -1.57
N ASP A 439 -0.05 -10.24 -2.12
CA ASP A 439 -0.05 -8.97 -2.88
C ASP A 439 0.37 -7.81 -1.98
N THR A 440 -0.24 -7.67 -0.80
CA THR A 440 0.13 -6.59 0.13
C THR A 440 1.54 -6.74 0.69
N ASN A 441 1.97 -7.96 1.01
CA ASN A 441 3.33 -8.18 1.49
C ASN A 441 4.36 -7.83 0.39
N ALA A 442 4.09 -8.24 -0.85
CA ALA A 442 4.97 -8.00 -1.98
C ALA A 442 4.95 -6.54 -2.46
N THR A 443 3.83 -5.83 -2.43
CA THR A 443 3.76 -4.41 -2.83
C THR A 443 4.65 -3.53 -1.95
N VAL A 444 4.60 -3.72 -0.62
CA VAL A 444 5.37 -2.91 0.32
C VAL A 444 6.86 -3.23 0.24
N ALA A 445 7.20 -4.52 0.11
CA ALA A 445 8.58 -4.96 -0.12
C ALA A 445 9.12 -4.42 -1.46
N GLY A 446 8.31 -4.51 -2.51
CA GLY A 446 8.61 -4.05 -3.86
C GLY A 446 8.85 -2.55 -3.90
N ALA A 447 8.04 -1.76 -3.22
CA ALA A 447 8.24 -0.31 -3.12
C ALA A 447 9.60 0.05 -2.51
N LEU A 448 9.96 -0.56 -1.37
CA LEU A 448 11.24 -0.33 -0.70
C LEU A 448 12.43 -0.78 -1.54
N LEU A 449 12.35 -1.98 -2.13
CA LEU A 449 13.42 -2.53 -2.96
C LEU A 449 13.59 -1.74 -4.26
N GLY A 450 12.49 -1.40 -4.93
CA GLY A 450 12.49 -0.60 -6.14
C GLY A 450 13.06 0.79 -5.93
N ALA A 451 12.71 1.46 -4.80
CA ALA A 451 13.34 2.72 -4.43
C ALA A 451 14.84 2.58 -4.12
N ARG A 452 15.25 1.44 -3.57
CA ARG A 452 16.65 1.16 -3.24
C ARG A 452 17.48 0.99 -4.51
N ILE A 453 17.06 0.13 -5.43
CA ILE A 453 17.83 -0.23 -6.62
C ILE A 453 17.62 0.73 -7.81
N GLY A 454 16.48 1.44 -7.85
CA GLY A 454 16.10 2.32 -8.95
C GLY A 454 15.34 1.61 -10.06
N PHE A 455 14.50 2.34 -10.81
CA PHE A 455 13.68 1.80 -11.89
C PHE A 455 14.51 1.13 -12.99
N LYS A 456 15.65 1.72 -13.37
CA LYS A 456 16.56 1.20 -14.42
C LYS A 456 17.05 -0.23 -14.16
N LYS A 457 17.05 -0.68 -12.90
CA LYS A 457 17.46 -2.03 -12.50
C LYS A 457 16.31 -3.00 -12.29
N LEU A 458 15.05 -2.53 -12.36
CA LEU A 458 13.90 -3.44 -12.27
C LEU A 458 13.88 -4.39 -13.48
N PRO A 459 13.31 -5.60 -13.34
CA PRO A 459 13.28 -6.57 -14.42
C PRO A 459 12.43 -6.08 -15.57
N LYS A 460 13.05 -5.82 -16.74
CA LYS A 460 12.36 -5.26 -17.92
C LYS A 460 11.16 -6.10 -18.36
N SER A 461 11.35 -7.41 -18.40
CA SER A 461 10.31 -8.41 -18.70
C SER A 461 9.07 -8.27 -17.82
N TRP A 462 9.26 -7.94 -16.54
CA TRP A 462 8.15 -7.74 -15.60
C TRP A 462 7.51 -6.36 -15.79
N VAL A 463 8.31 -5.31 -15.97
CA VAL A 463 7.80 -3.95 -16.23
C VAL A 463 6.93 -3.92 -17.49
N GLU A 464 7.40 -4.54 -18.58
CA GLU A 464 6.66 -4.68 -19.84
C GLU A 464 5.40 -5.56 -19.69
N GLY A 465 5.40 -6.46 -18.71
CA GLY A 465 4.28 -7.34 -18.39
C GLY A 465 3.12 -6.65 -17.67
N LEU A 466 3.31 -5.43 -17.15
CA LEU A 466 2.24 -4.67 -16.49
C LEU A 466 1.21 -4.20 -17.51
N LYS A 467 -0.06 -4.57 -17.30
CA LYS A 467 -1.13 -4.34 -18.28
C LYS A 467 -1.35 -2.86 -18.62
N PHE A 468 -1.28 -1.98 -17.63
CA PHE A 468 -1.53 -0.54 -17.79
C PHE A 468 -0.24 0.29 -17.65
N ASN A 469 0.89 -0.27 -18.09
CA ASN A 469 2.21 0.35 -17.97
C ASN A 469 2.27 1.80 -18.48
N SER A 470 1.78 2.07 -19.70
CA SER A 470 1.78 3.44 -20.26
C SER A 470 0.98 4.43 -19.43
N TRP A 471 -0.13 4.01 -18.82
CA TRP A 471 -0.94 4.89 -17.99
C TRP A 471 -0.30 5.13 -16.61
N LEU A 472 0.38 4.12 -16.06
CA LEU A 472 1.19 4.26 -14.85
C LEU A 472 2.34 5.26 -15.09
N GLU A 473 3.02 5.15 -16.22
CA GLU A 473 4.09 6.06 -16.65
C GLU A 473 3.62 7.52 -16.66
N ASP A 474 2.44 7.80 -17.21
CA ASP A 474 1.86 9.15 -17.22
C ASP A 474 1.68 9.72 -15.80
N ARG A 475 1.28 8.89 -14.83
CA ARG A 475 1.11 9.30 -13.43
C ARG A 475 2.45 9.54 -12.73
N VAL A 476 3.44 8.71 -13.01
CA VAL A 476 4.83 8.90 -12.53
C VAL A 476 5.37 10.24 -13.04
N ASN A 477 5.28 10.50 -14.33
CA ASN A 477 5.75 11.73 -14.97
C ASN A 477 5.00 12.96 -14.44
N GLY A 478 3.67 12.86 -14.30
CA GLY A 478 2.85 13.94 -13.73
C GLY A 478 3.24 14.30 -12.30
N LEU A 479 3.49 13.31 -11.45
CA LEU A 479 3.97 13.55 -10.09
C LEU A 479 5.37 14.15 -10.08
N TRP A 480 6.28 13.65 -10.92
CA TRP A 480 7.65 14.15 -11.03
C TRP A 480 7.70 15.63 -11.43
N ALA A 481 6.90 16.05 -12.40
CA ALA A 481 6.83 17.45 -12.84
C ALA A 481 6.47 18.39 -11.67
N ILE A 482 5.55 17.96 -10.80
CA ILE A 482 5.15 18.72 -9.60
C ILE A 482 6.28 18.78 -8.55
N ILE A 483 6.92 17.64 -8.27
CA ILE A 483 7.96 17.53 -7.24
C ILE A 483 9.22 18.29 -7.67
N SER A 484 9.73 17.98 -8.86
CA SER A 484 10.92 18.63 -9.42
C SER A 484 10.69 20.11 -9.71
N GLY A 485 9.45 20.50 -10.01
CA GLY A 485 9.08 21.85 -10.41
C GLY A 485 9.58 22.25 -11.79
N LYS A 486 9.99 21.27 -12.60
CA LYS A 486 10.39 21.48 -13.98
C LYS A 486 9.33 20.88 -14.90
N GLU A 487 8.54 21.74 -15.54
CA GLU A 487 7.45 21.33 -16.43
C GLU A 487 7.95 20.64 -17.72
N ASP A 488 9.22 20.86 -18.09
CA ASP A 488 9.83 20.36 -19.33
C ASP A 488 10.56 19.00 -19.17
N TRP A 489 10.52 18.37 -17.99
CA TRP A 489 11.14 17.06 -17.77
C TRP A 489 10.21 15.94 -18.24
N VAL A 490 10.02 15.88 -19.54
CA VAL A 490 9.56 14.67 -20.22
C VAL A 490 10.69 14.25 -21.15
N GLU A 491 11.73 13.61 -20.60
CA GLU A 491 12.61 12.81 -21.45
C GLU A 491 11.84 11.55 -21.80
N VAL A 492 11.15 11.61 -22.94
CA VAL A 492 10.64 10.43 -23.64
C VAL A 492 11.86 9.74 -24.24
N ASP A 493 12.35 8.68 -23.59
CA ASP A 493 13.28 7.76 -24.23
C ASP A 493 12.47 6.92 -25.25
N ASP A 494 12.37 7.42 -26.48
CA ASP A 494 11.69 6.77 -27.61
C ASP A 494 12.38 5.45 -28.05
N GLU A 495 13.52 5.08 -27.45
CA GLU A 495 14.27 3.88 -27.84
C GLU A 495 13.79 2.56 -27.20
N ILE A 496 12.90 2.58 -26.20
CA ILE A 496 12.43 1.35 -25.53
C ILE A 496 11.11 0.81 -26.13
N LEU A 497 10.45 1.54 -27.04
CA LEU A 497 9.19 1.10 -27.66
C LEU A 497 9.35 0.54 -29.10
N GLN A 498 10.58 0.38 -29.61
CA GLN A 498 10.83 -0.10 -30.98
C GLN A 498 11.81 -1.29 -31.12
N SER A 499 12.10 -2.03 -30.06
CA SER A 499 12.80 -3.33 -30.15
C SER A 499 11.97 -4.42 -29.50
#